data_AF-A0A1B1ILK1-F1
#
_entry.id   AF-A0A1B1ILK1-F1
#
_cell.length_a   1.000
_cell.length_b   1.000
_cell.length_c   1.000
_cell.angle_alpha   90.00
_cell.angle_beta   90.00
_cell.angle_gamma   90.00
#
_symmetry.space_group_name_H-M   'P 1'
#
loop_
_entity.id
_entity.type
_entity.pdbx_description
1 polymer ?
#
loop_
_entity_poly.entity_id
_entity_poly.type
_entity_poly.pdbx_seq_one_letter_code
_entity_poly.pdbx_strand_id
1 'polypeptide(L)'
;MKFTSTTNHVFTFERVTLCTIVLIHKDTGQQYVVIFTDNNKIRDYKTGIVSQFGELKQSDIDLILFYRDEYEKYFDSLNNGEEYLSFKEYIGCIRGK
;
A
#
# COMPACT_ATOMS: atom_id res chain seq x y z
N MET A 1 6.77 -3.87 -2.54
CA MET A 1 7.29 -2.48 -2.51
C MET A 1 7.75 -2.14 -1.10
N LYS A 2 8.80 -1.33 -0.93
CA LYS A 2 9.29 -0.88 0.39
C LYS A 2 9.03 0.61 0.53
N PHE A 3 8.61 1.03 1.72
CA PHE A 3 8.38 2.43 2.06
C PHE A 3 9.15 2.79 3.31
N THR A 4 9.49 4.07 3.43
CA THR A 4 10.15 4.62 4.61
C THR A 4 9.31 5.77 5.12
N SER A 5 8.83 5.66 6.36
CA SER A 5 8.05 6.73 6.98
C SER A 5 8.89 7.99 7.22
N THR A 6 8.24 9.09 7.57
CA THR A 6 8.92 10.35 7.90
C THR A 6 9.86 10.23 9.11
N THR A 7 9.68 9.22 9.95
CA THR A 7 10.58 8.91 11.09
C THR A 7 11.59 7.80 10.78
N ASN A 8 11.81 7.47 9.51
CA ASN A 8 12.78 6.48 9.01
C ASN A 8 12.47 5.01 9.34
N HIS A 9 11.24 4.69 9.76
CA HIS A 9 10.83 3.30 9.91
C HIS A 9 10.51 2.68 8.55
N VAL A 10 10.94 1.43 8.36
CA VAL A 10 10.80 0.73 7.08
C VAL A 10 9.60 -0.20 7.12
N PHE A 11 8.76 -0.08 6.10
CA PHE A 11 7.57 -0.89 5.90
C PHE A 11 7.60 -1.58 4.55
N THR A 12 6.92 -2.71 4.48
CA THR A 12 6.63 -3.40 3.23
C THR A 12 5.15 -3.31 2.90
N PHE A 13 4.86 -3.05 1.62
CA PHE A 13 3.49 -3.09 1.11
C PHE A 13 2.92 -4.51 1.19
N GLU A 14 1.71 -4.63 1.72
CA GLU A 14 0.98 -5.89 1.71
C GLU A 14 -0.23 -5.87 0.79
N ARG A 15 -1.17 -4.94 1.00
CA ARG A 15 -2.37 -4.78 0.16
C ARG A 15 -2.88 -3.34 0.17
N VAL A 16 -3.65 -2.98 -0.85
CA VAL A 16 -4.38 -1.70 -0.93
C VAL A 16 -5.87 -2.01 -1.06
N THR A 17 -6.70 -1.14 -0.49
CA THR A 17 -8.16 -1.11 -0.71
C THR A 17 -8.55 0.27 -1.24
N LEU A 18 -9.86 0.50 -1.41
CA LEU A 18 -10.39 1.78 -1.87
C LEU A 18 -9.86 2.99 -1.06
N CYS A 19 -9.70 2.83 0.25
CA CYS A 19 -9.36 3.93 1.15
C CYS A 19 -8.14 3.69 2.05
N THR A 20 -7.52 2.49 2.00
CA THR A 20 -6.42 2.15 2.91
C THR A 20 -5.27 1.41 2.25
N ILE A 21 -4.08 1.60 2.79
CA ILE A 21 -2.90 0.78 2.52
C ILE A 21 -2.57 -0.02 3.77
N VAL A 22 -2.36 -1.33 3.60
CA VAL A 22 -1.83 -2.19 4.66
C VAL A 22 -0.33 -2.36 4.48
N LEU A 23 0.39 -2.14 5.57
CA LEU A 23 1.84 -2.14 5.68
C LEU A 23 2.27 -3.19 6.70
N ILE A 24 3.41 -3.84 6.45
CA ILE A 24 4.09 -4.71 7.43
C ILE A 24 5.38 -4.02 7.86
N HIS A 25 5.53 -3.72 9.15
CA HIS A 25 6.76 -3.15 9.71
C HIS A 25 7.90 -4.17 9.62
N LYS A 26 9.03 -3.76 9.06
CA LYS A 26 10.11 -4.67 8.68
C LYS A 26 10.72 -5.41 9.87
N ASP A 27 10.87 -4.73 11.01
CA ASP A 27 11.63 -5.29 12.14
C ASP A 27 10.75 -6.13 13.06
N THR A 28 9.45 -5.84 13.14
CA THR A 28 8.52 -6.51 14.06
C THR A 28 7.57 -7.47 13.36
N GLY A 29 7.43 -7.38 12.03
CA GLY A 29 6.43 -8.13 11.27
C GLY A 29 4.97 -7.69 11.53
N GLN A 30 4.77 -6.67 12.38
CA GLN A 30 3.43 -6.19 12.73
C GLN A 30 2.78 -5.44 11.58
N GLN A 31 1.48 -5.64 11.42
CA GLN A 31 0.67 -4.95 10.43
C GLN A 31 0.16 -3.60 10.94
N TYR A 32 0.25 -2.62 10.07
CA TYR A 32 -0.26 -1.26 10.26
C TYR A 32 -1.05 -0.82 9.04
N VAL A 33 -1.83 0.23 9.19
CA VAL A 33 -2.61 0.81 8.10
C VAL A 33 -2.43 2.29 7.97
N VAL A 34 -2.57 2.75 6.74
CA VAL A 34 -2.66 4.17 6.39
C VAL A 34 -4.01 4.39 5.73
N ILE A 35 -4.76 5.38 6.22
CA ILE A 35 -6.03 5.80 5.64
C ILE A 35 -5.78 7.09 4.86
N PHE A 36 -6.21 7.15 3.60
CA PHE A 36 -5.90 8.31 2.73
C PHE A 36 -6.43 9.64 3.27
N THR A 37 -7.57 9.63 3.97
CA THR A 37 -8.20 10.83 4.54
C THR A 37 -7.58 11.28 5.86
N ASP A 38 -6.57 10.57 6.37
CA ASP A 38 -5.97 10.83 7.69
C ASP A 38 -4.54 11.38 7.60
N ASN A 39 -4.28 12.24 6.61
CA ASN A 39 -2.96 12.85 6.40
C ASN A 39 -1.83 11.81 6.38
N ASN A 40 -2.10 10.63 5.83
CA ASN A 40 -1.14 9.54 5.66
C ASN A 40 -0.51 9.00 6.96
N LYS A 41 -1.14 9.23 8.11
CA LYS A 41 -0.67 8.72 9.41
C LYS A 41 -0.73 7.19 9.47
N ILE A 42 0.29 6.61 10.09
CA ILE A 42 0.37 5.17 10.31
C ILE A 42 -0.42 4.82 11.57
N ARG A 43 -1.31 3.84 11.45
CA ARG A 43 -2.23 3.41 12.49
C ARG A 43 -2.08 1.92 12.80
N ASP A 44 -2.19 1.59 14.06
CA ASP A 44 -2.51 0.24 14.53
C ASP A 44 -4.03 0.09 14.61
N TYR A 45 -4.55 -1.05 14.19
CA TYR A 45 -6.01 -1.30 14.18
C TYR A 45 -6.63 -1.29 15.57
N LYS A 46 -5.87 -1.60 16.62
CA LYS A 46 -6.36 -1.69 18.00
C LYS A 46 -6.15 -0.39 18.76
N THR A 47 -5.02 0.27 18.56
CA THR A 47 -4.64 1.44 19.38
C THR A 47 -4.73 2.79 18.66
N GLY A 48 -4.97 2.82 17.35
CA GLY A 48 -5.14 4.04 16.58
C GLY A 48 -3.82 4.58 16.02
N ILE A 49 -3.68 5.91 15.92
CA ILE A 49 -2.48 6.55 15.35
C ILE A 49 -1.24 6.22 16.19
N VAL A 50 -0.18 5.75 15.53
CA VAL A 50 1.09 5.39 16.14
C VAL A 50 2.11 6.50 15.86
N SER A 51 2.11 7.53 16.71
CA SER A 51 2.88 8.78 16.50
C SER A 51 4.38 8.56 16.27
N GLN A 52 4.99 7.55 16.89
CA GLN A 52 6.39 7.19 16.70
C GLN A 52 6.76 6.85 15.24
N PHE A 53 5.80 6.38 14.45
CA PHE A 53 6.04 6.06 13.03
C PHE A 53 5.85 7.26 12.10
N GLY A 54 5.33 8.38 12.60
CA GLY A 54 5.00 9.54 11.78
C GLY A 54 3.98 9.18 10.69
N GLU A 55 4.35 9.49 9.44
CA GLU A 55 3.46 9.44 8.28
C GLU A 55 4.16 8.74 7.11
N LEU A 56 3.38 8.19 6.18
CA LEU A 56 3.88 7.83 4.87
C LEU A 56 4.06 9.11 4.03
N LYS A 57 5.11 9.17 3.21
CA LYS A 57 5.29 10.31 2.29
C LYS A 57 4.16 10.35 1.27
N GLN A 58 3.67 11.55 0.95
CA GLN A 58 2.63 11.71 -0.06
C GLN A 58 3.04 11.09 -1.41
N SER A 59 4.29 11.23 -1.82
CA SER A 59 4.80 10.61 -3.05
C SER A 59 4.67 9.08 -3.08
N ASP A 60 4.78 8.41 -1.93
CA ASP A 60 4.61 6.96 -1.82
C ASP A 60 3.11 6.59 -1.92
N ILE A 61 2.22 7.42 -1.37
CA ILE A 61 0.76 7.28 -1.54
C ILE A 61 0.38 7.44 -3.01
N ASP A 62 0.86 8.52 -3.65
CA ASP A 62 0.58 8.83 -5.04
C ASP A 62 1.04 7.69 -5.96
N LEU A 63 2.20 7.09 -5.68
CA LEU A 63 2.70 5.93 -6.42
C LEU A 63 1.78 4.71 -6.28
N ILE A 64 1.26 4.43 -5.09
CA ILE A 64 0.32 3.31 -4.88
C ILE A 64 -1.01 3.59 -5.59
N LEU A 65 -1.52 4.82 -5.51
CA LEU A 65 -2.74 5.21 -6.20
C LEU A 65 -2.60 5.09 -7.72
N PHE A 66 -1.46 5.52 -8.28
CA PHE A 66 -1.14 5.31 -9.68
C PHE A 66 -1.23 3.83 -10.06
N TYR A 67 -0.57 2.94 -9.30
CA TYR A 67 -0.65 1.51 -9.60
C TYR A 67 -2.05 0.93 -9.44
N ARG A 68 -2.84 1.42 -8.48
CA ARG A 68 -4.23 1.02 -8.29
C ARG A 68 -5.06 1.36 -9.52
N ASP A 69 -4.95 2.58 -10.01
CA ASP A 69 -5.69 3.02 -11.19
C ASP A 69 -5.25 2.23 -12.44
N GLU A 70 -3.95 1.90 -12.57
CA GLU A 70 -3.46 1.00 -13.62
C GLU A 70 -3.97 -0.43 -13.47
N TYR A 71 -4.13 -0.91 -12.24
CA TYR A 71 -4.68 -2.25 -11.98
C TYR A 71 -6.17 -2.33 -12.26
N GLU A 72 -6.93 -1.29 -11.95
CA GLU A 72 -8.36 -1.20 -12.30
C GLU A 72 -8.54 -1.30 -13.82
N LYS A 73 -7.74 -0.58 -14.61
CA LYS A 73 -7.75 -0.70 -16.08
C LYS A 73 -7.41 -2.11 -16.56
N TYR A 74 -6.40 -2.75 -15.94
CA TYR A 74 -6.06 -4.14 -16.24
C TYR A 74 -7.24 -5.06 -15.95
N PHE A 75 -7.84 -4.93 -14.77
CA PHE A 75 -8.96 -5.76 -14.34
C PHE A 75 -10.18 -5.59 -15.25
N ASP A 76 -10.51 -4.36 -15.63
CA ASP A 76 -11.62 -4.06 -16.54
C ASP A 76 -11.38 -4.57 -17.98
N SER A 77 -10.12 -4.79 -18.36
CA SER A 77 -9.75 -5.34 -19.67
C SER A 77 -9.86 -6.86 -19.76
N LEU A 78 -10.03 -7.55 -18.62
CA LEU A 78 -10.12 -9.01 -18.59
C LEU A 78 -11.47 -9.49 -19.10
N ASN A 79 -11.45 -10.61 -19.82
CA ASN A 79 -12.69 -11.29 -20.22
C ASN A 79 -13.25 -12.12 -19.05
N ASN A 80 -14.56 -12.38 -19.08
CA ASN A 80 -15.21 -13.22 -18.08
C ASN A 80 -14.55 -14.60 -18.00
N GLY A 81 -14.05 -14.96 -16.82
CA GLY A 81 -13.44 -16.26 -16.53
C GLY A 81 -11.91 -16.31 -16.70
N GLU A 82 -11.26 -15.21 -17.10
CA GLU A 82 -9.80 -15.12 -17.07
C GLU A 82 -9.28 -15.07 -15.62
N GLU A 83 -8.19 -15.79 -15.36
CA GLU A 83 -7.47 -15.65 -14.09
C GLU A 83 -6.83 -14.26 -14.02
N TYR A 84 -7.05 -13.57 -12.91
CA TYR A 84 -6.50 -12.24 -12.68
C TYR A 84 -5.31 -12.30 -11.71
N LEU A 85 -4.31 -11.46 -11.96
CA LEU A 85 -3.21 -11.25 -11.02
C LEU A 85 -3.72 -10.55 -9.76
N SER A 86 -3.21 -10.89 -8.59
CA SER A 86 -3.37 -10.03 -7.43
C SER A 86 -2.67 -8.69 -7.66
N PHE A 87 -3.12 -7.63 -6.99
CA PHE A 87 -2.51 -6.30 -7.11
C PHE A 87 -0.98 -6.31 -6.86
N LYS A 88 -0.51 -7.12 -5.91
CA LYS A 88 0.91 -7.25 -5.57
C LYS A 88 1.70 -7.93 -6.70
N GLU A 89 1.12 -8.94 -7.35
CA GLU A 89 1.70 -9.61 -8.52
C GLU A 89 1.72 -8.68 -9.73
N TYR A 90 0.63 -7.95 -9.99
CA TYR A 90 0.54 -6.97 -11.06
C TYR A 90 1.64 -5.90 -10.99
N ILE A 91 1.82 -5.29 -9.81
CA ILE A 91 2.92 -4.35 -9.57
C ILE A 91 4.28 -5.03 -9.82
N GLY A 92 4.44 -6.28 -9.39
CA GLY A 92 5.64 -7.07 -9.63
C GLY A 92 5.96 -7.21 -11.12
N CYS A 93 4.96 -7.50 -11.95
CA CYS A 93 5.11 -7.60 -13.40
C CYS A 93 5.50 -6.27 -14.05
N ILE A 94 4.91 -5.15 -13.62
CA ILE A 94 5.24 -3.82 -14.17
C ILE A 94 6.66 -3.39 -13.79
N ARG A 95 7.07 -3.65 -12.55
CA ARG A 95 8.39 -3.24 -12.05
C ARG A 95 9.54 -4.16 -12.47
N GLY A 96 9.22 -5.37 -12.93
CA GLY A 96 10.17 -6.35 -13.47
C GLY A 96 10.47 -6.18 -14.96
N LYS A 97 9.97 -5.12 -15.59
CA LYS A 97 10.33 -4.67 -16.95
C LYS A 97 11.24 -3.46 -16.88
#